data_AF-A0A2K3UUN0-F1
#
_entry.id   AF-A0A2K3UUN0-F1
#
_cell.length_a   1.000
_cell.length_b   1.000
_cell.length_c   1.000
_cell.angle_alpha   90.00
_cell.angle_beta   90.00
_cell.angle_gamma   90.00
#
_symmetry.space_group_name_H-M   'P 1'
#
loop_
_entity.id
_entity.type
_entity.pdbx_description
1 polymer ?
#
loop_
_entity_poly.entity_id
_entity_poly.type
_entity_poly.pdbx_seq_one_letter_code
_entity_poly.pdbx_strand_id
1 'polypeptide(L)'
;MTQRALPTLKAPWIVGRTLLLSHAADEFLNEVTRQTPWKRARWEELLAALDAFLGEPAPLLAYTRATGAAWLRALHEDEREDAQALLGEFRAYLREWGWLDSARPVNVAD
;
A
#
# COMPACT_ATOMS: atom_id res chain seq x y z
N MET A 1 16.09 -24.15 -15.41
CA MET A 1 16.32 -22.71 -15.16
C MET A 1 15.13 -21.94 -15.71
N THR A 2 14.09 -21.74 -14.90
CA THR A 2 12.84 -21.12 -15.38
C THR A 2 12.87 -19.64 -15.03
N GLN A 3 13.13 -18.81 -16.04
CA GLN A 3 13.08 -17.37 -15.93
C GLN A 3 11.61 -16.96 -15.75
N ARG A 4 11.19 -16.63 -14.53
CA ARG A 4 9.91 -15.94 -14.32
C ARG A 4 10.09 -14.53 -14.89
N ALA A 5 9.53 -14.29 -16.07
CA ALA A 5 9.38 -12.94 -16.60
C ALA A 5 8.50 -12.15 -15.60
N LEU A 6 9.10 -11.16 -14.95
CA LEU A 6 8.39 -10.25 -14.06
C LEU A 6 7.36 -9.47 -14.90
N PRO A 7 6.07 -9.45 -14.54
CA PRO A 7 5.11 -8.59 -15.22
C PRO A 7 5.51 -7.12 -15.00
N THR A 8 5.71 -6.39 -16.11
CA THR A 8 5.99 -4.96 -16.14
C THR A 8 4.74 -4.14 -15.78
N LEU A 9 4.16 -4.33 -14.60
CA LEU A 9 3.22 -3.35 -14.06
C LEU A 9 4.02 -2.35 -13.23
N LYS A 10 4.66 -1.39 -13.94
CA LYS A 10 5.04 -0.13 -13.29
C LYS A 10 3.74 0.52 -12.80
N ALA A 11 3.75 1.07 -11.58
CA ALA A 11 2.64 1.85 -11.03
C ALA A 11 1.98 2.70 -12.13
N PRO A 12 0.64 2.79 -12.17
CA PRO A 12 -0.07 3.42 -13.28
C PRO A 12 0.50 4.81 -13.55
N TRP A 13 0.65 5.16 -14.83
CA TRP A 13 1.13 6.47 -15.29
C TRP A 13 0.14 7.57 -14.87
N ILE A 14 0.14 7.92 -13.60
CA ILE A 14 -0.62 9.04 -13.06
C ILE A 14 0.25 10.27 -13.26
N VAL A 15 0.21 10.83 -14.48
CA VAL A 15 0.95 12.04 -14.84
C VAL A 15 0.32 13.23 -14.11
N GLY A 16 1.11 13.90 -13.26
CA GLY A 16 0.75 15.19 -12.65
C GLY A 16 -0.22 15.14 -11.45
N ARG A 17 -0.51 13.96 -10.88
CA ARG A 17 -1.39 13.84 -9.70
C ARG A 17 -0.70 13.09 -8.56
N THR A 18 -0.93 13.54 -7.34
CA THR A 18 -0.47 12.86 -6.12
C THR A 18 -0.94 11.40 -6.13
N LEU A 19 -0.01 10.44 -6.01
CA LEU A 19 -0.37 9.05 -5.78
C LEU A 19 -1.02 8.93 -4.40
N LEU A 20 -2.21 8.34 -4.34
CA LEU A 20 -2.97 8.13 -3.12
C LEU A 20 -2.71 6.72 -2.57
N LEU A 21 -2.93 6.55 -1.26
CA LEU A 21 -2.87 5.25 -0.61
C LEU A 21 -3.87 4.28 -1.24
N SER A 22 -5.10 4.73 -1.48
CA SER A 22 -6.17 3.93 -2.10
C SER A 22 -5.79 3.34 -3.45
N HIS A 23 -5.10 4.09 -4.32
CA HIS A 23 -4.63 3.57 -5.61
C HIS A 23 -3.69 2.35 -5.45
N ALA A 24 -2.77 2.41 -4.48
CA ALA A 24 -1.85 1.31 -4.23
C ALA A 24 -2.54 0.16 -3.48
N ALA A 25 -3.49 0.47 -2.61
CA ALA A 25 -4.30 -0.48 -1.87
C ALA A 25 -5.17 -1.35 -2.80
N ASP A 26 -5.82 -0.75 -3.79
CA ASP A 26 -6.63 -1.47 -4.78
C ASP A 26 -5.80 -2.50 -5.56
N GLU A 27 -4.64 -2.09 -6.07
CA GLU A 27 -3.74 -2.98 -6.82
C GLU A 27 -3.14 -4.09 -5.94
N PHE A 28 -2.79 -3.75 -4.70
CA PHE A 28 -2.33 -4.72 -3.70
C PHE A 28 -3.39 -5.77 -3.39
N LEU A 29 -4.64 -5.34 -3.13
CA LEU A 29 -5.75 -6.26 -2.88
C LEU A 29 -6.01 -7.14 -4.09
N ASN A 30 -5.96 -6.59 -5.31
CA ASN A 30 -6.11 -7.39 -6.53
C ASN A 30 -5.01 -8.46 -6.67
N GLU A 31 -3.77 -8.17 -6.30
CA GLU A 31 -2.68 -9.14 -6.35
C GLU A 31 -2.76 -10.20 -5.24
N VAL A 32 -2.99 -9.79 -4.00
CA VAL A 32 -3.09 -10.70 -2.84
C VAL A 32 -4.26 -11.66 -2.99
N THR A 33 -5.40 -11.16 -3.48
CA THR A 33 -6.64 -11.95 -3.52
C THR A 33 -6.64 -13.01 -4.61
N ARG A 34 -5.67 -12.98 -5.54
CA ARG A 34 -5.37 -14.10 -6.46
C ARG A 34 -4.85 -15.33 -5.72
N GLN A 35 -4.12 -15.13 -4.63
CA GLN A 35 -3.46 -16.21 -3.89
C GLN A 35 -4.24 -16.57 -2.62
N THR A 36 -4.78 -15.56 -1.92
CA THR A 36 -5.49 -15.73 -0.65
C THR A 36 -6.79 -14.91 -0.63
N PRO A 37 -7.84 -15.37 -1.34
CA PRO A 37 -9.09 -14.60 -1.49
C PRO A 37 -9.81 -14.35 -0.16
N TRP A 38 -9.68 -15.26 0.82
CA TRP A 38 -10.30 -15.12 2.14
C TRP A 38 -9.76 -13.92 2.95
N LYS A 39 -8.59 -13.38 2.63
CA LYS A 39 -8.04 -12.19 3.31
C LYS A 39 -8.65 -10.88 2.81
N ARG A 40 -9.36 -10.88 1.66
CA ARG A 40 -9.79 -9.66 0.97
C ARG A 40 -10.56 -8.71 1.88
N ALA A 41 -11.67 -9.18 2.43
CA ALA A 41 -12.59 -8.33 3.19
C ALA A 41 -11.90 -7.68 4.39
N ARG A 42 -11.16 -8.47 5.18
CA ARG A 42 -10.46 -7.96 6.35
C ARG A 42 -9.38 -6.94 6.00
N TRP A 43 -8.62 -7.19 4.93
CA TRP A 43 -7.55 -6.28 4.53
C TRP A 43 -8.07 -5.01 3.87
N GLU A 44 -9.19 -5.10 3.15
CA GLU A 44 -9.91 -3.94 2.60
C GLU A 44 -10.38 -3.00 3.72
N GLU A 45 -11.02 -3.53 4.76
CA GLU A 45 -11.44 -2.74 5.93
C GLU A 45 -10.26 -2.07 6.64
N LEU A 46 -9.18 -2.82 6.86
CA LEU A 46 -7.98 -2.31 7.51
C LEU A 46 -7.25 -1.25 6.66
N LEU A 47 -7.21 -1.40 5.34
CA LEU A 47 -6.64 -0.41 4.43
C LEU A 47 -7.48 0.87 4.37
N ALA A 48 -8.81 0.76 4.37
CA ALA A 48 -9.70 1.91 4.48
C ALA A 48 -9.51 2.64 5.82
N ALA A 49 -9.41 1.90 6.93
CA ALA A 49 -9.13 2.48 8.25
C ALA A 49 -7.76 3.16 8.32
N LEU A 50 -6.75 2.62 7.64
CA LEU A 50 -5.44 3.25 7.51
C LEU A 50 -5.52 4.55 6.70
N ASP A 51 -6.26 4.57 5.59
CA ASP A 51 -6.45 5.78 4.77
C ASP A 51 -7.14 6.89 5.59
N ALA A 52 -8.22 6.53 6.29
CA ALA A 52 -8.91 7.44 7.21
C ALA A 52 -8.00 7.99 8.31
N PHE A 53 -7.17 7.14 8.93
CA PHE A 53 -6.20 7.55 9.96
C PHE A 53 -5.16 8.56 9.44
N LEU A 54 -4.77 8.45 8.16
CA LEU A 54 -3.79 9.32 7.53
C LEU A 54 -4.41 10.60 6.91
N GLY A 55 -5.74 10.71 6.91
CA GLY A 55 -6.49 11.86 6.39
C GLY A 55 -7.06 11.64 5.00
N GLU A 56 -8.00 10.72 4.87
CA GLU A 56 -8.65 10.30 3.61
C GLU A 56 -9.12 11.48 2.73
N PRO A 57 -8.72 11.53 1.44
CA PRO A 57 -7.80 10.61 0.77
C PRO A 57 -6.33 10.89 1.15
N ALA A 58 -5.64 9.89 1.70
CA ALA A 58 -4.26 10.07 2.10
C ALA A 58 -3.31 9.98 0.89
N PRO A 59 -2.35 10.92 0.76
CA PRO A 59 -1.22 10.74 -0.14
C PRO A 59 -0.46 9.46 0.22
N LEU A 60 -0.01 8.69 -0.78
CA LEU A 60 0.78 7.48 -0.55
C LEU A 60 2.05 7.77 0.26
N LEU A 61 2.64 8.96 0.09
CA LEU A 61 3.79 9.41 0.86
C LEU A 61 3.49 9.68 2.35
N ALA A 62 2.23 9.84 2.74
CA ALA A 62 1.84 9.91 4.16
C ALA A 62 2.00 8.54 4.84
N TYR A 63 1.99 7.45 4.07
CA TYR A 63 2.33 6.13 4.57
C TYR A 63 3.84 5.97 4.73
N THR A 64 4.28 5.96 5.98
CA THR A 64 5.67 5.76 6.40
C THR A 64 5.71 4.69 7.47
N ARG A 65 6.91 4.18 7.77
CA ARG A 65 7.08 3.24 8.90
C ARG A 65 6.60 3.85 10.22
N ALA A 66 6.80 5.15 10.42
CA ALA A 66 6.41 5.85 11.63
C ALA A 66 4.88 5.98 11.73
N THR A 67 4.21 6.37 10.64
CA THR A 67 2.76 6.52 10.62
C THR A 67 2.04 5.18 10.69
N GLY A 68 2.54 4.13 10.04
CA GLY A 68 2.04 2.76 10.21
C GLY A 68 2.16 2.25 11.65
N ALA A 69 3.30 2.50 12.31
CA ALA A 69 3.47 2.15 13.73
C ALA A 69 2.61 3.01 14.68
N ALA A 70 2.30 4.25 14.30
CA ALA A 70 1.35 5.07 15.04
C ALA A 70 -0.08 4.51 14.93
N TRP A 71 -0.49 4.14 13.71
CA TRP A 71 -1.79 3.52 13.46
C TRP A 71 -1.96 2.20 14.23
N LEU A 72 -0.98 1.29 14.20
CA LEU A 72 -1.04 0.03 14.97
C LEU A 72 -1.27 0.26 16.48
N ARG A 73 -0.70 1.32 17.05
CA ARG A 73 -0.88 1.66 18.46
C ARG A 73 -2.28 2.19 18.77
N ALA A 74 -2.98 2.74 17.78
CA ALA A 74 -4.34 3.23 17.90
C ALA A 74 -5.39 2.11 17.78
N LEU A 75 -5.02 0.93 17.27
CA LEU A 75 -5.92 -0.21 17.12
C LEU A 75 -6.14 -0.99 18.42
N HIS A 76 -7.30 -1.66 18.50
CA HIS A 76 -7.60 -2.68 19.50
C HIS A 76 -6.67 -3.89 19.33
N GLU A 77 -6.40 -4.59 20.44
CA GLU A 77 -5.46 -5.72 20.45
C GLU A 77 -5.85 -6.82 19.45
N ASP A 78 -7.14 -7.13 19.36
CA ASP A 78 -7.69 -8.14 18.44
C ASP A 78 -7.43 -7.83 16.96
N GLU A 79 -7.19 -6.56 16.62
CA GLU A 79 -6.95 -6.12 15.24
C GLU A 79 -5.47 -5.94 14.91
N ARG A 80 -4.61 -5.86 15.93
CA ARG A 80 -3.19 -5.55 15.75
C ARG A 80 -2.43 -6.63 15.01
N GLU A 81 -2.76 -7.90 15.24
CA GLU A 81 -2.07 -9.02 14.58
C GLU A 81 -2.31 -8.99 13.07
N ASP A 82 -3.59 -8.91 12.66
CA ASP A 82 -3.98 -8.80 11.26
C ASP A 82 -3.40 -7.54 10.60
N ALA A 83 -3.48 -6.40 11.29
CA ALA A 83 -2.95 -5.14 10.81
C ALA A 83 -1.42 -5.19 10.67
N GLN A 84 -0.71 -5.85 11.59
CA GLN A 84 0.74 -6.01 11.51
C GLN A 84 1.13 -6.89 10.31
N ALA A 85 0.41 -7.99 10.08
CA ALA A 85 0.62 -8.83 8.91
C ALA A 85 0.36 -8.05 7.60
N LEU A 86 -0.76 -7.32 7.54
CA LEU A 86 -1.10 -6.44 6.43
C LEU A 86 0.00 -5.42 6.14
N LEU A 87 0.46 -4.66 7.15
CA LEU A 87 1.49 -3.63 6.93
C LEU A 87 2.81 -4.21 6.46
N GLY A 88 3.16 -5.42 6.90
CA GLY A 88 4.34 -6.14 6.43
C GLY A 88 4.27 -6.45 4.94
N GLU A 89 3.18 -7.08 4.52
CA GLU A 89 2.93 -7.47 3.13
C GLU A 89 2.76 -6.27 2.22
N PHE A 90 1.96 -5.28 2.63
CA PHE A 90 1.73 -4.07 1.87
C PHE A 90 3.02 -3.29 1.64
N ARG A 91 3.87 -3.18 2.68
CA ARG A 91 5.18 -2.51 2.54
C ARG A 91 6.14 -3.27 1.63
N ALA A 92 6.13 -4.61 1.69
CA ALA A 92 6.92 -5.43 0.79
C ALA A 92 6.49 -5.20 -0.66
N TYR A 93 5.18 -5.22 -0.92
CA TYR A 93 4.58 -4.92 -2.22
C TYR A 93 4.96 -3.53 -2.74
N LEU A 94 4.76 -2.47 -1.95
CA LEU A 94 5.09 -1.10 -2.37
C LEU A 94 6.56 -0.94 -2.78
N ARG A 95 7.48 -1.65 -2.10
CA ARG A 95 8.90 -1.63 -2.41
C ARG A 95 9.24 -2.44 -3.65
N GLU A 96 8.71 -3.66 -3.76
CA GLU A 96 8.99 -4.55 -4.90
C GLU A 96 8.51 -3.95 -6.23
N TRP A 97 7.38 -3.24 -6.19
CA TRP A 97 6.74 -2.65 -7.35
C TRP A 97 7.07 -1.16 -7.56
N GLY A 98 7.95 -0.58 -6.75
CA GLY A 98 8.47 0.78 -6.91
C GLY A 98 7.46 1.91 -6.67
N TRP A 99 6.36 1.64 -5.97
CA TRP A 99 5.29 2.62 -5.73
C TRP A 99 5.77 3.87 -4.99
N LEU A 100 6.63 3.71 -3.98
CA LEU A 100 7.17 4.83 -3.20
C LEU A 100 8.12 5.70 -4.03
N ASP A 101 8.86 5.11 -4.95
CA ASP A 101 9.74 5.84 -5.87
C ASP A 101 8.91 6.61 -6.90
N SER A 102 7.85 6.01 -7.43
CA SER A 102 6.89 6.69 -8.32
C SER A 102 6.11 7.81 -7.63
N ALA A 103 5.88 7.72 -6.32
CA ALA A 103 5.14 8.73 -5.57
C ALA A 103 6.00 9.96 -5.23
N ARG A 104 7.33 9.85 -5.27
CA ARG A 104 8.20 10.99 -5.05
C ARG A 104 8.04 11.97 -6.21
N PRO A 105 7.91 13.27 -5.95
CA PRO A 105 8.01 14.25 -7.01
C PRO A 105 9.37 14.08 -7.66
N VAL A 106 9.37 13.72 -8.95
CA VAL A 106 10.52 13.93 -9.81
C VAL A 106 10.72 15.43 -9.83
N ASN A 107 11.76 15.92 -9.14
CA ASN A 107 12.28 17.26 -9.39
C ASN A 107 12.59 17.32 -10.89
N VAL A 108 11.66 17.87 -11.66
CA VAL A 108 11.97 18.40 -12.98
C VAL A 108 12.92 19.55 -12.67
N ALA A 109 14.20 19.35 -13.01
CA ALA A 109 15.16 20.43 -13.01
C ALA A 109 14.57 21.58 -13.85
N ASP A 110 14.61 22.78 -13.28
CA ASP A 110 14.44 24.05 -14.02
C ASP A 110 15.42 24.12 -15.20
#